data_AF-A0A099P9X6-F1
#
_entry.id   AF-A0A099P9X6-F1
#
_cell.length_a   1.000
_cell.length_b   1.000
_cell.length_c   1.000
_cell.angle_alpha   90.00
_cell.angle_beta   90.00
_cell.angle_gamma   90.00
#
_symmetry.space_group_name_H-M   'P 1'
#
loop_
_entity.id
_entity.type
_entity.pdbx_description
1 polymer ?
#
loop_
_entity_poly.entity_id
_entity_poly.type
_entity_poly.pdbx_seq_one_letter_code
_entity_poly.pdbx_strand_id
1 'polypeptide(L)'
;MLMKLPMKETLLMVALAVTLLLLIQVMGTAYGVRVLVEASCYAIIALGLTIQWGYAGLFNAGIMGFVALGGFSAMLLTFPVNQSFWESDLSGELGLAFMKLLAAVVLVTAVMQLHRISVPRRIRLPIILIVLASVYLWVVNAFAPVSQS
;
A
#
# COMPACT_ATOMS: atom_id res chain seq x y z
N MET A 1 16.20 34.30 -20.40
CA MET A 1 16.47 33.52 -19.16
C MET A 1 16.48 32.04 -19.55
N LEU A 2 17.64 31.49 -19.88
CA LEU A 2 17.77 30.09 -20.35
C LEU A 2 17.56 29.15 -19.17
N MET A 3 16.46 28.41 -19.20
CA MET A 3 16.11 27.40 -18.20
C MET A 3 17.18 26.30 -18.23
N LYS A 4 18.04 26.24 -17.21
CA LYS A 4 18.99 25.13 -17.04
C LYS A 4 18.18 23.89 -16.70
N LEU A 5 17.88 23.07 -17.70
CA LEU A 5 17.27 21.77 -17.47
C LEU A 5 18.25 20.94 -16.64
N PRO A 6 17.79 20.37 -15.52
CA PRO A 6 18.65 19.55 -14.68
C PRO A 6 19.13 18.31 -15.47
N MET A 7 20.43 18.06 -15.40
CA MET A 7 21.14 17.19 -16.35
C MET A 7 20.67 15.73 -16.31
N LYS A 8 20.14 15.29 -15.17
CA LYS A 8 19.68 13.91 -14.96
C LYS A 8 18.35 13.66 -15.69
N GLU A 9 17.46 14.63 -15.68
CA GLU A 9 16.14 14.58 -16.28
C GLU A 9 16.23 14.60 -17.80
N THR A 10 17.11 15.46 -18.34
CA THR A 10 17.39 15.48 -19.78
C THR A 10 18.01 14.17 -20.23
N LEU A 11 18.95 13.60 -19.45
CA LEU A 11 19.55 12.31 -19.73
C LEU A 11 18.50 11.18 -19.75
N LEU A 12 17.58 11.15 -18.79
CA LEU A 12 16.51 10.14 -18.70
C LEU A 12 15.54 10.22 -19.89
N MET A 13 15.15 11.42 -20.31
CA MET A 13 14.28 11.62 -21.47
C MET A 13 14.94 11.18 -22.78
N VAL A 14 16.22 11.52 -22.97
CA VAL A 14 16.99 11.10 -24.14
C VAL A 14 17.19 9.58 -24.13
N ALA A 15 17.51 8.99 -22.98
CA ALA A 15 17.66 7.54 -22.85
C ALA A 15 16.37 6.81 -23.23
N LEU A 16 15.20 7.26 -22.72
CA LEU A 16 13.90 6.70 -23.09
C LEU A 16 13.64 6.78 -24.60
N ALA A 17 13.88 7.95 -25.21
CA ALA A 17 13.68 8.15 -26.65
C ALA A 17 14.59 7.23 -27.48
N VAL A 18 15.85 7.10 -27.09
CA VAL A 18 16.81 6.19 -27.75
C VAL A 18 16.37 4.74 -27.58
N THR A 19 15.95 4.32 -26.39
CA THR A 19 15.45 2.96 -26.15
C THR A 19 14.25 2.65 -27.03
N LEU A 20 13.28 3.57 -27.16
CA LEU A 20 12.11 3.38 -28.03
C LEU A 20 12.48 3.29 -29.51
N LEU A 21 13.41 4.12 -29.98
CA LEU A 21 13.91 4.07 -31.36
C LEU A 21 14.64 2.76 -31.65
N LEU A 22 15.52 2.32 -30.74
CA LEU A 22 16.18 1.02 -30.84
C LEU A 22 15.15 -0.13 -30.86
N LEU A 23 14.10 -0.03 -30.06
CA LEU A 23 13.05 -1.03 -30.02
C LEU A 23 12.33 -1.15 -31.38
N ILE A 24 12.00 -0.02 -31.99
CA ILE A 24 11.37 0.03 -33.32
C ILE A 24 12.31 -0.58 -34.39
N GLN A 25 13.62 -0.31 -34.31
CA GLN A 25 14.60 -0.86 -35.25
C GLN A 25 14.78 -2.38 -35.11
N VAL A 26 14.77 -2.91 -33.87
CA VAL A 26 15.06 -4.32 -33.61
C VAL A 26 13.81 -5.20 -33.72
N MET A 27 12.65 -4.73 -33.25
CA MET A 27 11.41 -5.52 -33.14
C MET A 27 10.31 -5.06 -34.09
N GLY A 28 10.53 -3.98 -34.85
CA GLY A 28 9.57 -3.44 -35.81
C GLY A 28 8.58 -2.43 -35.22
N THR A 29 7.87 -1.74 -36.12
CA THR A 29 6.98 -0.61 -35.79
C THR A 29 5.76 -1.02 -34.97
N ALA A 30 5.16 -2.18 -35.23
CA ALA A 30 3.97 -2.64 -34.52
C ALA A 30 4.22 -2.84 -33.01
N TYR A 31 5.35 -3.46 -32.65
CA TYR A 31 5.72 -3.63 -31.24
C TYR A 31 6.12 -2.29 -30.60
N GLY A 32 6.87 -1.45 -31.32
CA GLY A 32 7.26 -0.12 -30.84
C GLY A 32 6.07 0.78 -30.51
N VAL A 33 5.04 0.81 -31.35
CA VAL A 33 3.81 1.58 -31.10
C VAL A 33 3.07 1.06 -29.86
N ARG A 34 2.96 -0.26 -29.69
CA ARG A 34 2.36 -0.85 -28.48
C ARG A 34 3.06 -0.38 -27.20
N VAL A 35 4.39 -0.48 -27.17
CA VAL A 35 5.20 -0.07 -26.00
C VAL A 35 5.08 1.43 -25.76
N LEU A 36 5.05 2.25 -26.82
CA LEU A 36 4.87 3.70 -26.70
C LEU A 36 3.53 4.07 -26.06
N VAL A 37 2.44 3.40 -26.46
CA VAL A 37 1.12 3.60 -25.86
C VAL A 37 1.14 3.18 -24.39
N GLU A 38 1.72 2.03 -24.07
CA GLU A 38 1.83 1.54 -22.69
C GLU A 38 2.63 2.51 -21.81
N ALA A 39 3.78 3.00 -22.29
CA ALA A 39 4.60 3.99 -21.61
C ALA A 39 3.84 5.32 -21.39
N SER A 40 3.05 5.74 -22.38
CA SER A 40 2.21 6.94 -22.28
C SER A 40 1.12 6.79 -21.22
N CYS A 41 0.47 5.62 -21.15
CA CYS A 41 -0.49 5.30 -20.10
C CYS A 41 0.16 5.37 -18.72
N TYR A 42 1.34 4.78 -18.53
CA TYR A 42 2.06 4.87 -17.25
C TYR A 42 2.48 6.31 -16.91
N ALA A 43 2.90 7.11 -17.89
CA ALA A 43 3.23 8.51 -17.67
C ALA A 43 2.02 9.31 -17.18
N ILE A 44 0.84 9.09 -17.77
CA ILE A 44 -0.42 9.72 -17.34
C ILE A 44 -0.78 9.29 -15.92
N ILE A 45 -0.67 7.99 -15.60
CA ILE A 45 -0.91 7.47 -14.24
C ILE A 45 0.04 8.11 -13.23
N ALA A 46 1.33 8.18 -13.54
CA ALA A 46 2.34 8.79 -12.67
C ALA A 46 2.07 10.30 -12.45
N LEU A 47 1.66 11.02 -13.50
CA LEU A 47 1.26 12.42 -13.42
C LEU A 47 0.03 12.59 -12.51
N GLY A 48 -1.01 11.77 -12.71
CA GLY A 48 -2.21 11.75 -11.87
C GLY A 48 -1.89 11.49 -10.40
N LEU A 49 -1.05 10.49 -10.11
CA LEU A 49 -0.58 10.19 -8.75
C LEU A 49 0.21 11.36 -8.15
N THR A 50 1.05 12.03 -8.95
CA THR A 50 1.83 13.20 -8.51
C THR A 50 0.91 14.38 -8.16
N ILE A 51 -0.19 14.57 -8.89
CA ILE A 51 -1.19 15.59 -8.55
C ILE A 51 -1.92 15.21 -7.25
N GLN A 52 -2.37 13.96 -7.14
CA GLN A 52 -3.14 13.48 -5.98
C GLN A 52 -2.34 13.50 -4.67
N TRP A 53 -1.05 13.14 -4.69
CA TRP A 53 -0.18 13.07 -3.50
C TRP A 53 0.75 14.27 -3.32
N GLY A 54 1.17 14.92 -4.41
CA GLY A 54 2.17 15.98 -4.37
C GLY A 54 1.57 17.37 -4.20
N TYR A 55 0.71 17.78 -5.13
CA TYR A 55 0.23 19.17 -5.20
C TYR A 55 -1.11 19.41 -4.52
N ALA A 56 -2.08 18.54 -4.78
CA ALA A 56 -3.45 18.74 -4.31
C ALA A 56 -3.71 18.09 -2.94
N GLY A 57 -2.88 17.11 -2.53
CA GLY A 57 -3.08 16.34 -1.31
C GLY A 57 -4.46 15.65 -1.23
N LEU A 58 -5.08 15.42 -2.38
CA LEU A 58 -6.47 14.98 -2.49
C LEU A 58 -6.67 13.54 -2.00
N PHE A 59 -5.62 12.71 -2.06
CA PHE A 59 -5.68 11.35 -1.53
C PHE A 59 -5.51 11.37 -0.01
N ASN A 60 -6.63 11.42 0.71
CA ASN A 60 -6.65 11.32 2.16
C ASN A 60 -7.04 9.90 2.58
N ALA A 61 -6.04 9.06 2.89
CA ALA A 61 -6.26 7.71 3.42
C ALA A 61 -7.00 7.72 4.78
N GLY A 62 -6.94 8.84 5.51
CA GLY A 62 -7.66 9.05 6.76
C GLY A 62 -9.18 9.13 6.56
N ILE A 63 -9.68 9.78 5.50
CA ILE A 63 -11.13 9.84 5.21
C ILE A 63 -11.68 8.43 4.99
N MET A 64 -11.01 7.61 4.18
CA MET A 64 -11.41 6.22 3.99
C MET A 64 -11.33 5.41 5.30
N GLY A 65 -10.32 5.68 6.13
CA GLY A 65 -10.23 5.11 7.48
C GLY A 65 -11.42 5.48 8.37
N PHE A 66 -11.82 6.75 8.41
CA PHE A 66 -12.97 7.20 9.19
C PHE A 66 -14.30 6.67 8.65
N VAL A 67 -14.44 6.56 7.31
CA VAL A 67 -15.61 5.92 6.69
C VAL A 67 -15.70 4.45 7.09
N ALA A 68 -14.58 3.72 7.07
CA ALA A 68 -14.54 2.33 7.51
C ALA A 68 -14.88 2.18 9.00
N LEU A 69 -14.34 3.04 9.87
CA LEU A 69 -14.66 3.07 11.30
C LEU A 69 -16.15 3.40 11.54
N GLY A 70 -16.71 4.33 10.78
CA GLY A 70 -18.13 4.68 10.82
C GLY A 70 -19.02 3.50 10.41
N GLY A 71 -18.68 2.82 9.31
CA GLY A 71 -19.39 1.61 8.85
C GLY A 71 -19.33 0.48 9.88
N PHE A 72 -18.15 0.24 10.47
CA PHE A 72 -17.98 -0.75 11.54
C PHE A 72 -18.81 -0.40 12.79
N SER A 73 -18.78 0.86 13.21
CA SER A 73 -19.56 1.33 14.38
C SER A 73 -21.07 1.21 14.14
N ALA A 74 -21.55 1.58 12.94
CA ALA A 74 -22.94 1.44 12.56
C ALA A 74 -23.38 -0.04 12.53
N MET A 75 -22.55 -0.93 11.98
CA MET A 75 -22.79 -2.37 12.00
C MET A 75 -22.89 -2.88 13.45
N LEU A 76 -21.89 -2.56 14.30
CA LEU A 76 -21.86 -3.02 15.68
C LEU A 76 -23.08 -2.61 16.50
N LEU A 77 -23.58 -1.39 16.28
CA LEU A 77 -24.73 -0.85 17.03
C LEU A 77 -26.07 -1.35 16.51
N THR A 78 -26.15 -1.72 15.22
CA THR A 78 -27.42 -2.09 14.57
C THR A 78 -27.64 -3.60 14.58
N PHE A 79 -26.58 -4.41 14.58
CA PHE A 79 -26.71 -5.86 14.56
C PHE A 79 -27.29 -6.36 15.90
N PRO A 80 -28.33 -7.23 15.88
CA PRO A 80 -28.92 -7.74 17.11
C PRO A 80 -27.90 -8.56 17.89
N VAL A 81 -27.86 -8.35 19.21
CA VAL A 81 -26.97 -9.09 20.10
C VAL A 81 -27.39 -10.56 20.14
N ASN A 82 -26.50 -11.44 19.71
CA ASN A 82 -26.74 -12.88 19.74
C ASN A 82 -26.31 -13.46 21.11
N GLN A 83 -27.28 -13.82 21.96
CA GLN A 83 -27.00 -14.41 23.27
C GLN A 83 -26.32 -15.79 23.16
N SER A 84 -26.70 -16.61 22.18
CA SER A 84 -26.10 -17.93 21.95
C SER A 84 -24.60 -17.87 21.63
N PHE A 85 -24.13 -16.74 21.08
CA PHE A 85 -22.70 -16.51 20.86
C PHE A 85 -21.94 -16.28 22.17
N TRP A 86 -22.51 -15.51 23.10
CA TRP A 86 -21.87 -15.20 24.38
C TRP A 86 -21.82 -16.39 25.34
N GLU A 87 -22.76 -17.33 25.21
CA GLU A 87 -22.78 -18.58 25.97
C GLU A 87 -21.86 -19.66 25.36
N SER A 88 -21.36 -19.45 24.15
CA SER A 88 -20.48 -20.39 23.44
C SER A 88 -19.00 -20.12 23.70
N ASP A 89 -18.16 -21.13 23.42
CA ASP A 89 -16.70 -21.04 23.47
C ASP A 89 -16.12 -19.97 22.52
N LEU A 90 -16.89 -19.56 21.49
CA LEU A 90 -16.48 -18.53 20.53
C LEU A 90 -16.31 -17.14 21.17
N SER A 91 -16.94 -16.91 22.33
CA SER A 91 -16.74 -15.68 23.10
C SER A 91 -15.30 -15.54 23.62
N GLY A 92 -14.66 -16.65 23.99
CA GLY A 92 -13.24 -16.69 24.36
C GLY A 92 -12.31 -16.48 23.18
N GLU A 93 -12.67 -17.03 22.01
CA GLU A 93 -11.93 -16.81 20.76
C GLU A 93 -11.99 -15.35 20.30
N LEU A 94 -13.11 -14.66 20.52
CA LEU A 94 -13.23 -13.22 20.25
C LEU A 94 -12.26 -12.40 21.10
N GLY A 95 -12.11 -12.74 22.39
CA GLY A 95 -11.12 -12.11 23.27
C GLY A 95 -9.70 -12.35 22.77
N LEU A 96 -9.39 -13.57 22.34
CA LEU A 96 -8.09 -13.94 21.79
C LEU A 96 -7.82 -13.23 20.44
N ALA A 97 -8.84 -13.07 19.60
CA ALA A 97 -8.79 -12.28 18.37
C ALA A 97 -8.45 -10.81 18.66
N PHE A 98 -9.09 -10.23 19.67
CA PHE A 98 -8.81 -8.86 20.10
C PHE A 98 -7.37 -8.70 20.60
N MET A 99 -6.88 -9.67 21.39
CA MET A 99 -5.48 -9.68 21.86
C MET A 99 -4.48 -9.82 20.71
N LYS A 100 -4.76 -10.68 19.72
CA LYS A 100 -3.94 -10.80 18.49
C LYS A 100 -3.90 -9.48 17.72
N LEU A 101 -5.03 -8.79 17.61
CA LEU A 101 -5.12 -7.49 16.94
C LEU A 101 -4.31 -6.42 17.70
N LEU A 102 -4.44 -6.36 19.03
CA LEU A 102 -3.63 -5.48 19.89
C LEU A 102 -2.12 -5.75 19.73
N ALA A 103 -1.72 -7.02 19.78
CA ALA A 103 -0.33 -7.42 19.59
C ALA A 103 0.20 -6.98 18.21
N ALA A 104 -0.59 -7.13 17.15
CA ALA A 104 -0.23 -6.66 15.81
C ALA A 104 -0.06 -5.14 15.76
N VAL A 105 -0.98 -4.36 16.37
CA VAL A 105 -0.87 -2.89 16.45
C VAL A 105 0.39 -2.45 17.20
N VAL A 106 0.69 -3.07 18.34
CA VAL A 106 1.90 -2.79 19.13
C VAL A 106 3.16 -3.09 18.33
N LEU A 107 3.20 -4.22 17.63
CA LEU A 107 4.36 -4.64 16.85
C LEU A 107 4.59 -3.67 15.66
N VAL A 108 3.54 -3.31 14.93
CA VAL A 108 3.63 -2.33 13.83
C VAL A 108 4.08 -0.96 14.34
N THR A 109 3.51 -0.46 15.43
CA THR A 109 3.89 0.85 15.99
C THR A 109 5.34 0.85 16.52
N ALA A 110 5.78 -0.24 17.14
CA ALA A 110 7.17 -0.40 17.57
C ALA A 110 8.16 -0.35 16.39
N VAL A 111 7.84 -1.04 15.29
CA VAL A 111 8.66 -1.03 14.07
C VAL A 111 8.64 0.32 13.35
N MET A 112 7.51 1.04 13.36
CA MET A 112 7.46 2.41 12.84
C MET A 112 8.30 3.38 13.68
N GLN A 113 8.42 3.16 14.99
CA GLN A 113 9.25 3.97 15.88
C GLN A 113 10.76 3.67 15.81
N LEU A 114 11.17 2.66 15.04
CA LEU A 114 12.58 2.30 14.85
C LEU A 114 13.43 3.44 14.26
N HIS A 115 12.80 4.44 13.64
CA HIS A 115 13.47 5.69 13.25
C HIS A 115 14.11 6.45 14.42
N ARG A 116 13.58 6.32 15.64
CA ARG A 116 14.13 6.98 16.83
C ARG A 116 15.49 6.40 17.27
N ILE A 117 15.89 5.24 16.75
CA ILE A 117 17.09 4.50 17.15
C ILE A 117 18.21 4.67 16.10
N SER A 118 18.22 5.77 15.34
CA SER A 118 19.31 6.13 14.40
C SER A 118 19.61 5.09 13.30
N VAL A 119 18.64 4.23 12.93
CA VAL A 119 18.82 3.24 11.85
C VAL A 119 18.84 3.94 10.47
N PRO A 120 19.83 3.66 9.60
CA PRO A 120 19.93 4.28 8.28
C PRO A 120 18.74 3.92 7.38
N ARG A 121 18.25 4.91 6.62
CA ARG A 121 17.01 4.85 5.81
C ARG A 121 16.98 3.67 4.81
N ARG A 122 18.13 3.26 4.28
CA ARG A 122 18.27 2.15 3.31
C ARG A 122 17.98 0.77 3.92
N ILE A 123 18.28 0.57 5.19
CA ILE A 123 18.08 -0.72 5.89
C ILE A 123 16.72 -0.72 6.60
N ARG A 124 16.27 0.45 7.06
CA ARG A 124 14.98 0.60 7.74
C ARG A 124 13.79 0.24 6.83
N LEU A 125 13.81 0.68 5.57
CA LEU A 125 12.74 0.43 4.61
C LEU A 125 12.43 -1.06 4.39
N PRO A 126 13.41 -1.91 4.01
CA PRO A 126 13.15 -3.33 3.82
C PRO A 126 12.73 -4.02 5.13
N ILE A 127 13.31 -3.65 6.28
CA ILE A 127 12.91 -4.21 7.58
C ILE A 127 11.43 -3.91 7.87
N ILE A 128 10.99 -2.66 7.70
CA ILE A 128 9.59 -2.29 7.92
C ILE A 128 8.68 -3.10 6.98
N LEU A 129 9.02 -3.20 5.70
CA LEU A 129 8.21 -3.94 4.72
C LEU A 129 8.12 -5.43 5.04
N ILE A 130 9.25 -6.05 5.40
CA ILE A 130 9.31 -7.47 5.78
C ILE A 130 8.47 -7.71 7.03
N VAL A 131 8.64 -6.89 8.07
CA VAL A 131 7.86 -7.04 9.30
C VAL A 131 6.37 -6.82 9.04
N LEU A 132 6.01 -5.82 8.24
CA LEU A 132 4.60 -5.58 7.89
C LEU A 132 3.99 -6.78 7.17
N ALA A 133 4.72 -7.36 6.20
CA ALA A 133 4.28 -8.57 5.49
C ALA A 133 4.19 -9.79 6.42
N SER A 134 5.16 -10.00 7.30
CA SER A 134 5.15 -11.10 8.28
C SER A 134 3.99 -10.98 9.27
N VAL A 135 3.71 -9.77 9.78
CA VAL A 135 2.56 -9.52 10.66
C VAL A 135 1.25 -9.77 9.92
N TYR A 136 1.12 -9.28 8.68
CA TYR A 136 -0.06 -9.52 7.85
C TYR A 136 -0.32 -11.02 7.67
N LEU A 137 0.69 -11.79 7.27
CA LEU A 137 0.57 -13.24 7.09
C LEU A 137 0.23 -13.96 8.40
N TRP A 138 0.82 -13.54 9.52
CA TRP A 138 0.53 -14.10 10.84
C TRP A 138 -0.93 -13.87 11.24
N VAL A 139 -1.45 -12.65 11.06
CA VAL A 139 -2.85 -12.32 11.33
C VAL A 139 -3.78 -13.14 10.44
N VAL A 140 -3.56 -13.15 9.13
CA VAL A 140 -4.43 -13.89 8.19
C VAL A 140 -4.44 -15.39 8.52
N ASN A 141 -3.28 -16.00 8.77
CA ASN A 141 -3.20 -17.41 9.13
C ASN A 141 -3.85 -17.70 10.49
N ALA A 142 -3.81 -16.75 11.42
CA ALA A 142 -4.44 -16.89 12.72
C ALA A 142 -5.98 -16.84 12.67
N PHE A 143 -6.56 -16.30 11.59
CA PHE A 143 -8.01 -16.19 11.37
C PHE A 143 -8.54 -17.12 10.25
N ALA A 144 -7.65 -17.74 9.47
CA ALA A 144 -7.99 -18.76 8.48
C ALA A 144 -8.96 -19.85 8.99
N PRO A 145 -8.79 -20.45 10.20
CA PRO A 145 -9.69 -21.51 10.66
C PRO A 145 -11.14 -21.04 10.91
N VAL A 146 -11.35 -19.77 11.28
CA VAL A 146 -12.69 -19.22 11.58
C VAL A 146 -13.46 -18.85 10.30
N SER A 147 -12.75 -18.65 9.19
CA SER A 147 -13.37 -18.27 7.90
C SER A 147 -13.93 -19.45 7.09
N GLN A 148 -13.60 -20.68 7.47
CA GLN A 148 -13.99 -21.91 6.76
C GLN A 148 -15.10 -22.72 7.45
N SER A 149 -15.61 -22.24 8.58
CA SER A 149 -16.73 -22.80 9.35
C SER A 149 -17.99 -21.97 9.17
#